data_AF-A0A364NRI6-F1
#
_entry.id   AF-A0A364NRI6-F1
#
_cell.length_a   1.000
_cell.length_b   1.000
_cell.length_c   1.000
_cell.angle_alpha   90.00
_cell.angle_beta   90.00
_cell.angle_gamma   90.00
#
_symmetry.space_group_name_H-M   'P 1'
#
loop_
_entity.id
_entity.type
_entity.pdbx_description
1 polymer ?
#
loop_
_entity_poly.entity_id
_entity_poly.type
_entity_poly.pdbx_seq_one_letter_code
_entity_poly.pdbx_strand_id
1 'polypeptide(L)'
;MFKRELKRPLKPMPEYQIFAPGFLHALLAATSMILCLACVGVLVSYLIEAYYEARTTGLIHLVLIGMLAISFTHLNFMVSRGSVFCNALLVKFNRVCIFVLIIGNIVTLIAGDYFTAVIAAVGLALGLLAHQIYVSEKYLKFVEYYEIIWAHHRWNRRRIK
;
A
#
# COMPACT_ATOMS: atom_id res chain seq x y z
N MET A 1 -13.00 -27.11 4.99
CA MET A 1 -11.55 -26.86 4.77
C MET A 1 -11.27 -26.96 3.27
N PHE A 2 -11.27 -25.85 2.53
CA PHE A 2 -11.01 -25.88 1.08
C PHE A 2 -9.54 -26.27 0.84
N LYS A 3 -9.29 -27.54 0.51
CA LYS A 3 -7.99 -27.98 -0.02
C LYS A 3 -7.82 -27.35 -1.41
N ARG A 4 -7.23 -26.14 -1.48
CA ARG A 4 -6.66 -25.66 -2.74
C ARG A 4 -5.61 -26.67 -3.17
N GLU A 5 -5.90 -27.42 -4.22
CA GLU A 5 -4.92 -28.21 -4.96
C GLU A 5 -3.80 -27.26 -5.40
N LEU A 6 -2.63 -27.40 -4.78
CA LEU A 6 -1.49 -26.60 -5.17
C LEU A 6 -0.98 -27.20 -6.47
N LYS A 7 -1.23 -26.52 -7.58
CA LYS A 7 -0.68 -26.89 -8.88
C LYS A 7 0.85 -26.82 -8.81
N ARG A 8 1.52 -27.79 -9.46
CA ARG A 8 2.98 -27.75 -9.63
C ARG A 8 3.36 -26.40 -10.27
N PRO A 9 4.37 -25.69 -9.76
CA PRO A 9 4.81 -24.44 -10.38
C PRO A 9 5.24 -24.69 -11.82
N LEU A 10 4.70 -23.92 -12.76
CA LEU A 10 4.97 -24.04 -14.19
C LEU A 10 6.31 -23.42 -14.59
N LYS A 11 6.72 -22.36 -13.88
CA LYS A 11 7.97 -21.62 -14.13
C LYS A 11 9.13 -22.26 -13.36
N PRO A 12 10.35 -22.29 -13.92
CA PRO A 12 11.53 -22.75 -13.20
C PRO A 12 11.75 -21.90 -11.96
N MET A 13 12.38 -22.49 -10.94
CA MET A 13 12.73 -21.75 -9.73
C MET A 13 13.79 -20.69 -10.08
N PRO A 14 13.55 -19.40 -9.79
CA PRO A 14 14.54 -18.37 -10.04
C PRO A 14 15.70 -18.52 -9.05
N GLU A 15 16.89 -18.04 -9.45
CA GLU A 15 18.03 -17.93 -8.55
C GLU A 15 17.71 -16.91 -7.44
N TYR A 16 18.13 -17.23 -6.21
CA TYR A 16 17.99 -16.33 -5.08
C TYR A 16 18.90 -15.12 -5.27
N GLN A 17 18.30 -13.93 -5.34
CA GLN A 17 19.00 -12.66 -5.47
C GLN A 17 18.79 -11.85 -4.19
N ILE A 18 19.85 -11.19 -3.72
CA ILE A 18 19.78 -10.28 -2.57
C ILE A 18 18.80 -9.14 -2.88
N PHE A 19 18.87 -8.60 -4.09
CA PHE A 19 17.94 -7.60 -4.60
C PHE A 19 17.14 -8.21 -5.74
N ALA A 20 15.89 -8.58 -5.44
CA ALA A 20 14.96 -9.07 -6.44
C ALA A 20 14.77 -8.05 -7.59
N PRO A 21 14.48 -8.51 -8.82
CA PRO A 21 14.17 -7.62 -9.92
C PRO A 21 12.98 -6.72 -9.53
N GLY A 22 13.14 -5.40 -9.66
CA GLY A 22 12.11 -4.44 -9.28
C GLY A 22 12.07 -4.05 -7.80
N PHE A 23 13.00 -4.52 -6.97
CA PHE A 23 13.08 -4.17 -5.54
C PHE A 23 13.08 -2.65 -5.30
N LEU A 24 13.84 -1.88 -6.08
CA LEU A 24 13.87 -0.43 -5.96
C LEU A 24 12.51 0.23 -6.24
N HIS A 25 11.73 -0.32 -7.19
CA HIS A 25 10.39 0.17 -7.49
C HIS A 25 9.44 -0.17 -6.33
N ALA A 26 9.55 -1.37 -5.76
CA ALA A 26 8.78 -1.72 -4.57
C ALA A 26 9.10 -0.81 -3.38
N LEU A 27 10.38 -0.51 -3.15
CA LEU A 27 10.81 0.43 -2.11
C LEU A 27 10.26 1.84 -2.37
N LEU A 28 10.40 2.36 -3.60
CA LEU A 28 9.93 3.69 -3.97
C LEU A 28 8.39 3.81 -3.87
N ALA A 29 7.66 2.78 -4.30
CA ALA A 29 6.21 2.73 -4.12
C ALA A 29 5.85 2.74 -2.63
N ALA A 30 6.60 1.99 -1.81
CA ALA A 30 6.33 1.91 -0.39
C ALA A 30 6.61 3.23 0.34
N THR A 31 7.75 3.88 0.07
CA THR A 31 8.09 5.18 0.66
C THR A 31 7.11 6.27 0.22
N SER A 32 6.76 6.31 -1.06
CA SER A 32 5.75 7.25 -1.59
C SER A 32 4.41 7.06 -0.92
N MET A 33 4.01 5.80 -0.68
CA MET A 33 2.74 5.49 -0.01
C MET A 33 2.76 5.84 1.49
N ILE A 34 3.88 5.66 2.19
CA ILE A 34 4.01 6.09 3.60
C ILE A 34 3.82 7.60 3.72
N LEU A 35 4.45 8.38 2.85
CA LEU A 35 4.30 9.83 2.84
C LEU A 35 2.87 10.25 2.45
N CYS A 36 2.27 9.57 1.46
CA CYS A 36 0.86 9.76 1.10
C CYS A 36 -0.08 9.51 2.30
N LEU A 37 0.14 8.44 3.07
CA LEU A 37 -0.65 8.13 4.26
C LEU A 37 -0.50 9.19 5.35
N ALA A 38 0.70 9.76 5.53
CA ALA A 38 0.90 10.88 6.45
C ALA A 38 0.06 12.10 6.04
N CYS A 39 0.05 12.45 4.75
CA CYS A 39 -0.79 13.54 4.23
C CYS A 39 -2.29 13.26 4.41
N VAL A 40 -2.73 12.01 4.18
CA VAL A 40 -4.12 11.59 4.46
C VAL A 40 -4.44 11.76 5.94
N GLY A 41 -3.54 11.38 6.84
CA GLY A 41 -3.71 11.56 8.29
C GLY A 41 -3.90 13.02 8.69
N VAL A 42 -3.03 13.92 8.21
CA VAL A 42 -3.15 15.37 8.42
C VAL A 42 -4.50 15.89 7.95
N LEU A 43 -4.92 15.50 6.74
CA LEU A 43 -6.19 15.94 6.16
C LEU A 43 -7.40 15.43 6.96
N VAL A 44 -7.37 14.17 7.41
CA VAL A 44 -8.45 13.61 8.22
C VAL A 44 -8.50 14.29 9.60
N SER A 45 -7.36 14.60 10.20
CA SER A 45 -7.32 15.38 11.46
C SER A 45 -8.01 16.72 11.29
N TYR A 46 -7.64 17.47 10.25
CA TYR A 46 -8.25 18.76 9.93
C TYR A 46 -9.78 18.66 9.83
N LEU A 47 -10.28 17.63 9.14
CA LEU A 47 -11.73 17.44 8.98
C LEU A 47 -12.43 17.04 10.28
N ILE A 48 -11.77 16.31 11.19
CA ILE A 48 -12.36 15.89 12.48
C ILE A 48 -12.31 17.03 13.49
N GLU A 49 -11.24 17.83 13.52
CA GLU A 49 -11.11 18.99 14.42
C GLU A 49 -12.23 20.02 14.22
N ALA A 50 -12.79 20.09 13.00
CA ALA A 50 -13.94 20.94 12.71
C ALA A 50 -15.22 20.57 13.50
N TYR A 51 -15.31 19.35 14.05
CA TYR A 51 -16.53 18.83 14.70
C TYR A 51 -16.33 18.33 16.14
N TYR A 52 -15.10 18.12 16.61
CA TYR A 52 -14.83 17.48 17.91
C TYR A 52 -13.78 18.21 18.75
N GLU A 53 -13.84 18.04 20.07
CA GLU A 53 -12.81 18.52 21.00
C GLU A 53 -11.42 17.92 20.71
N ALA A 54 -10.38 18.74 20.85
CA ALA A 54 -9.00 18.41 20.47
C ALA A 54 -8.47 17.09 21.06
N ARG A 55 -8.82 16.77 22.32
CA ARG A 55 -8.39 15.52 22.99
C ARG A 55 -8.98 14.28 22.32
N THR A 56 -10.25 14.35 21.93
CA THR A 56 -10.98 13.26 21.28
C THR A 56 -10.49 13.08 19.84
N THR A 57 -10.22 14.19 19.15
CA THR A 57 -9.66 14.21 17.80
C THR A 57 -8.28 13.58 17.73
N GLY A 58 -7.39 13.89 18.68
CA GLY A 58 -6.05 13.30 18.75
C GLY A 58 -6.05 11.78 18.90
N LEU A 59 -6.96 11.23 19.73
CA LEU A 59 -7.11 9.78 19.89
C LEU A 59 -7.66 9.10 18.64
N ILE A 60 -8.71 9.67 18.03
CA ILE A 60 -9.29 9.14 16.79
C ILE A 60 -8.23 9.14 15.68
N HIS A 61 -7.44 10.20 15.57
CA HIS A 61 -6.37 10.32 14.60
C HIS A 61 -5.28 9.24 14.77
N LEU A 62 -4.79 9.04 15.99
CA LEU A 62 -3.79 8.01 16.29
C LEU A 62 -4.27 6.61 15.94
N VAL A 63 -5.52 6.27 16.29
CA VAL A 63 -6.12 4.98 15.97
C VAL A 63 -6.25 4.82 14.45
N LEU A 64 -6.71 5.85 13.74
CA LEU A 64 -6.89 5.78 12.30
C LEU A 64 -5.56 5.61 11.55
N ILE A 65 -4.54 6.44 11.86
CA ILE A 65 -3.21 6.28 11.27
C ILE A 65 -2.64 4.91 11.59
N GLY A 66 -2.75 4.46 12.84
CA GLY A 66 -2.27 3.14 13.26
C GLY A 66 -2.88 2.03 12.43
N MET A 67 -4.20 2.05 12.25
CA MET A 67 -4.92 1.08 11.43
C MET A 67 -4.52 1.13 9.95
N LEU A 68 -4.31 2.32 9.39
CA LEU A 68 -3.84 2.50 8.01
C LEU A 68 -2.41 1.96 7.83
N ALA A 69 -1.50 2.27 8.76
CA ALA A 69 -0.12 1.83 8.74
C ALA A 69 -0.01 0.29 8.88
N ILE A 70 -0.80 -0.31 9.78
CA ILE A 70 -0.88 -1.77 9.95
C ILE A 70 -1.41 -2.41 8.67
N SER A 71 -2.50 -1.87 8.10
CA SER A 71 -3.09 -2.39 6.86
C SER A 71 -2.09 -2.35 5.71
N PHE A 72 -1.41 -1.22 5.53
CA PHE A 72 -0.40 -1.03 4.51
C PHE A 72 0.80 -1.99 4.70
N THR A 73 1.33 -2.09 5.91
CA THR A 73 2.45 -2.98 6.23
C THR A 73 2.09 -4.44 6.01
N HIS A 74 0.90 -4.85 6.45
CA HIS A 74 0.38 -6.19 6.27
C HIS A 74 0.22 -6.54 4.79
N LEU A 75 -0.34 -5.64 3.98
CA LEU A 75 -0.49 -5.85 2.55
C LEU A 75 0.86 -6.00 1.84
N ASN A 76 1.83 -5.12 2.12
CA ASN A 76 3.19 -5.24 1.56
C ASN A 76 3.88 -6.55 1.99
N PHE A 77 3.75 -6.93 3.25
CA PHE A 77 4.27 -8.20 3.75
C PHE A 77 3.62 -9.39 3.02
N MET A 78 2.31 -9.37 2.83
CA MET A 78 1.63 -10.45 2.10
C MET A 78 2.01 -10.50 0.62
N VAL A 79 2.29 -9.36 0.00
CA VAL A 79 2.85 -9.29 -1.36
C VAL A 79 4.23 -9.94 -1.43
N SER A 80 5.13 -9.65 -0.50
CA SER A 80 6.46 -10.31 -0.45
C SER A 80 6.38 -11.80 -0.10
N ARG A 81 5.24 -12.26 0.43
CA ARG A 81 4.89 -13.69 0.60
C ARG A 81 4.26 -14.33 -0.64
N GLY A 82 4.27 -13.62 -1.77
CA GLY A 82 3.79 -14.11 -3.06
C GLY A 82 2.27 -14.16 -3.17
N SER A 83 1.55 -13.28 -2.46
CA SER A 83 0.09 -13.16 -2.58
C SER A 83 -0.30 -12.12 -3.64
N VAL A 84 -0.65 -12.58 -4.84
CA VAL A 84 -1.13 -11.72 -5.94
C VAL A 84 -2.42 -10.98 -5.56
N PHE A 85 -3.28 -11.63 -4.78
CA PHE A 85 -4.52 -11.01 -4.28
C PHE A 85 -4.22 -9.79 -3.39
N CYS A 86 -3.20 -9.88 -2.52
CA CYS A 86 -2.82 -8.77 -1.66
C CYS A 86 -2.21 -7.61 -2.46
N ASN A 87 -1.56 -7.88 -3.60
CA ASN A 87 -1.15 -6.81 -4.52
C ASN A 87 -2.36 -6.04 -5.05
N ALA A 88 -3.38 -6.75 -5.53
CA ALA A 88 -4.62 -6.11 -6.00
C ALA A 88 -5.30 -5.28 -4.89
N LEU A 89 -5.31 -5.78 -3.65
CA LEU A 89 -5.80 -5.02 -2.49
C LEU A 89 -4.94 -3.79 -2.18
N LEU A 90 -3.61 -3.89 -2.28
CA LEU A 90 -2.69 -2.76 -2.08
C LEU A 90 -2.96 -1.64 -3.08
N VAL A 91 -3.19 -1.98 -4.36
CA VAL A 91 -3.56 -1.01 -5.40
C VAL A 91 -4.92 -0.36 -5.11
N LYS A 92 -5.92 -1.14 -4.66
CA LYS A 92 -7.22 -0.59 -4.26
C LYS A 92 -7.09 0.35 -3.05
N PHE A 93 -6.30 -0.03 -2.06
CA PHE A 93 -6.02 0.78 -0.89
C PHE A 93 -5.36 2.12 -1.25
N ASN A 94 -4.38 2.10 -2.16
CA ASN A 94 -3.77 3.31 -2.72
C ASN A 94 -4.81 4.20 -3.43
N ARG A 95 -5.71 3.64 -4.23
CA ARG A 95 -6.80 4.40 -4.89
C ARG A 95 -7.75 5.05 -3.89
N VAL A 96 -8.08 4.37 -2.80
CA VAL A 96 -8.90 4.96 -1.72
C VAL A 96 -8.21 6.17 -1.10
N CYS A 97 -6.90 6.07 -0.83
CA CYS A 97 -6.13 7.20 -0.28
C CYS A 97 -6.12 8.39 -1.24
N ILE A 98 -5.91 8.14 -2.55
CA ILE A 98 -5.99 9.17 -3.59
C ILE A 98 -7.37 9.82 -3.59
N PHE A 99 -8.44 9.04 -3.53
CA PHE A 99 -9.82 9.56 -3.52
C PHE A 99 -10.09 10.45 -2.30
N VAL A 100 -9.64 10.04 -1.12
CA VAL A 100 -9.74 10.84 0.11
C VAL A 100 -8.97 12.16 -0.03
N LEU A 101 -7.76 12.13 -0.61
CA LEU A 101 -6.97 13.33 -0.86
C LEU A 101 -7.65 14.27 -1.87
N ILE A 102 -8.28 13.76 -2.93
CA ILE A 102 -9.03 14.59 -3.89
C ILE A 102 -10.18 15.30 -3.18
N ILE A 103 -11.02 14.56 -2.44
CA ILE A 103 -12.16 15.14 -1.73
C ILE A 103 -11.68 16.17 -0.71
N GLY A 104 -10.72 15.80 0.13
CA GLY A 104 -10.25 16.71 1.16
C GLY A 104 -9.56 17.95 0.59
N ASN A 105 -8.84 17.84 -0.54
CA ASN A 105 -8.28 18.99 -1.22
C ASN A 105 -9.36 19.97 -1.71
N ILE A 106 -10.44 19.46 -2.30
CA ILE A 106 -11.59 20.29 -2.70
C ILE A 106 -12.20 20.97 -1.48
N VAL A 107 -12.41 20.23 -0.38
CA VAL A 107 -12.99 20.77 0.86
C VAL A 107 -12.11 21.86 1.47
N THR A 108 -10.79 21.66 1.56
CA THR A 108 -9.87 22.64 2.15
C THR A 108 -9.73 23.89 1.30
N LEU A 109 -9.76 23.76 -0.04
CA LEU A 109 -9.81 24.91 -0.95
C LEU A 109 -11.09 25.73 -0.76
N ILE A 110 -12.25 25.08 -0.63
CA ILE A 110 -13.53 25.77 -0.37
C ILE A 110 -13.51 26.46 1.00
N ALA A 111 -12.88 25.85 2.00
CA ALA A 111 -12.73 26.42 3.34
C ALA A 111 -11.70 27.57 3.40
N GLY A 112 -10.91 27.78 2.34
CA GLY A 112 -9.88 28.83 2.29
C GLY A 112 -8.56 28.48 3.00
N ASP A 113 -8.38 27.23 3.45
CA ASP A 113 -7.12 26.78 4.03
C ASP A 113 -6.15 26.28 2.95
N TYR A 114 -5.42 27.22 2.39
CA TYR A 114 -4.42 26.96 1.35
C TYR A 114 -3.26 26.08 1.83
N PHE A 115 -2.89 26.15 3.11
CA PHE A 115 -1.77 25.36 3.63
C PHE A 115 -2.13 23.87 3.61
N THR A 116 -3.30 23.52 4.15
CA THR A 116 -3.78 22.14 4.15
C THR A 116 -4.10 21.66 2.72
N ALA A 117 -4.60 22.54 1.84
CA ALA A 117 -4.78 22.22 0.42
C ALA A 117 -3.47 21.87 -0.30
N VAL A 118 -2.37 22.60 -0.04
CA VAL A 118 -1.05 22.28 -0.59
C VAL A 118 -0.55 20.93 -0.08
N ILE A 119 -0.70 20.65 1.22
CA ILE A 119 -0.34 19.34 1.79
C ILE A 119 -1.12 18.22 1.13
N ALA A 120 -2.44 18.39 0.94
CA ALA A 120 -3.27 17.41 0.26
C ALA A 120 -2.84 17.22 -1.21
N ALA A 121 -2.42 18.28 -1.91
CA ALA A 121 -1.92 18.21 -3.28
C ALA A 121 -0.58 17.46 -3.37
N VAL A 122 0.34 17.69 -2.43
CA VAL A 122 1.60 16.93 -2.31
C VAL A 122 1.30 15.45 -2.06
N GLY A 123 0.40 15.16 -1.12
CA GLY A 123 -0.07 13.79 -0.86
C GLY A 123 -0.65 13.13 -2.10
N LEU A 124 -1.45 13.87 -2.88
CA LEU A 124 -2.06 13.39 -4.12
C LEU A 124 -0.99 13.03 -5.16
N ALA A 125 -0.01 13.90 -5.37
CA ALA A 125 1.10 13.64 -6.30
C ALA A 125 1.87 12.38 -5.91
N LEU A 126 2.17 12.20 -4.62
CA LEU A 126 2.83 11.00 -4.10
C LEU A 126 1.97 9.75 -4.23
N GLY A 127 0.66 9.86 -3.98
CA GLY A 127 -0.30 8.79 -4.16
C GLY A 127 -0.39 8.33 -5.62
N LEU A 128 -0.44 9.26 -6.57
CA LEU A 128 -0.42 9.00 -8.01
C LEU A 128 0.91 8.39 -8.46
N LEU A 129 2.04 8.89 -7.96
CA LEU A 129 3.35 8.31 -8.24
C LEU A 129 3.42 6.85 -7.76
N ALA A 130 3.00 6.58 -6.52
CA ALA A 130 2.91 5.22 -5.99
C ALA A 130 2.00 4.35 -6.85
N HIS A 131 0.86 4.89 -7.31
CA HIS A 131 -0.06 4.19 -8.20
C HIS A 131 0.63 3.76 -9.51
N GLN A 132 1.33 4.68 -10.16
CA GLN A 132 2.05 4.42 -11.40
C GLN A 132 3.15 3.37 -11.19
N ILE A 133 3.84 3.40 -10.05
CA ILE A 133 4.85 2.39 -9.75
C ILE A 133 4.20 1.02 -9.52
N TYR A 134 3.08 0.92 -8.79
CA TYR A 134 2.40 -0.35 -8.57
C TYR A 134 1.93 -1.04 -9.85
N VAL A 135 1.62 -0.28 -10.90
CA VAL A 135 1.22 -0.82 -12.21
C VAL A 135 2.40 -0.96 -13.18
N SER A 136 3.59 -0.48 -12.81
CA SER A 136 4.78 -0.55 -13.66
C SER A 136 5.24 -2.00 -13.85
N GLU A 137 5.75 -2.31 -15.05
CA GLU A 137 6.31 -3.63 -15.35
C GLU A 137 7.42 -4.04 -14.39
N LYS A 138 8.24 -3.08 -13.93
CA LYS A 138 9.35 -3.34 -13.02
C LYS A 138 8.85 -3.78 -11.65
N TYR A 139 7.79 -3.16 -11.11
CA TYR A 139 7.17 -3.59 -9.87
C TYR A 139 6.46 -4.94 -10.04
N LEU A 140 5.78 -5.18 -11.17
CA LEU A 140 5.13 -6.46 -11.41
C LEU A 140 6.13 -7.63 -11.49
N LYS A 141 7.34 -7.40 -12.04
CA LYS A 141 8.44 -8.37 -11.99
C LYS A 141 8.86 -8.72 -10.56
N PHE A 142 8.84 -7.75 -9.65
CA PHE A 142 9.09 -8.01 -8.22
C PHE A 142 8.01 -8.91 -7.63
N VAL A 143 6.74 -8.61 -7.87
CA VAL A 143 5.61 -9.42 -7.38
C VAL A 143 5.69 -10.85 -7.91
N GLU A 144 5.94 -11.01 -9.21
CA GLU A 144 6.07 -12.29 -9.88
C GLU A 144 7.25 -13.12 -9.33
N TYR A 145 8.41 -12.48 -9.11
CA TYR A 145 9.59 -13.13 -8.55
C TYR A 145 9.28 -13.79 -7.19
N TYR A 146 8.63 -13.05 -6.28
CA TYR A 146 8.23 -13.60 -4.98
C TYR A 146 7.10 -14.63 -5.09
N GLU A 147 6.15 -14.45 -6.01
CA GLU A 147 5.11 -15.44 -6.26
C GLU A 147 5.70 -16.81 -6.63
N ILE A 148 6.66 -16.83 -7.56
CA ILE A 148 7.29 -18.06 -8.04
C ILE A 148 8.08 -18.73 -6.91
N ILE A 149 8.91 -17.98 -6.17
CA ILE A 149 9.68 -18.52 -5.03
C ILE A 149 8.76 -19.16 -4.00
N TRP A 150 7.69 -18.45 -3.60
CA TRP A 150 6.77 -18.97 -2.61
C TRP A 150 5.92 -20.13 -3.14
N ALA A 151 5.63 -20.19 -4.45
CA ALA A 151 4.99 -21.35 -5.06
C ALA A 151 5.89 -22.60 -4.96
N HIS A 152 7.16 -22.50 -5.31
CA HIS A 152 8.15 -23.58 -5.16
C HIS A 152 8.33 -24.01 -3.70
N HIS A 153 8.48 -23.05 -2.78
CA HIS A 153 8.60 -23.36 -1.36
C HIS A 153 7.36 -24.10 -0.81
N ARG A 154 6.14 -23.64 -1.18
CA ARG A 154 4.88 -24.32 -0.77
C ARG A 154 4.77 -25.73 -1.35
N TRP A 155 5.17 -25.91 -2.60
CA TRP A 155 5.19 -27.22 -3.27
C TRP A 155 6.19 -28.18 -2.61
N ASN A 156 7.43 -27.75 -2.40
CA ASN A 156 8.49 -28.57 -1.80
C ASN A 156 8.15 -28.99 -0.37
N ARG A 157 7.59 -28.08 0.45
CA ARG A 157 7.16 -28.41 1.82
C ARG A 157 6.09 -29.50 1.87
N ARG A 158 5.23 -29.62 0.85
CA ARG A 158 4.20 -30.66 0.76
C ARG A 158 4.71 -31.99 0.23
N ARG A 159 5.82 -32.02 -0.52
CA ARG A 159 6.44 -33.28 -0.97
C ARG A 159 7.23 -33.99 0.13
N ILE A 160 7.67 -33.26 1.14
CA ILE A 160 8.45 -33.79 2.28
C ILE A 160 7.52 -34.35 3.37
N LYS A 161 6.22 -34.09 3.28
CA LYS A 161 5.18 -34.70 4.14
C LYS A 161 4.52 -35.85 3.41
#